data_AF-A0A8X6GP37-F1
#
_entry.id   AF-A0A8X6GP37-F1
#
_cell.length_a   1.000
_cell.length_b   1.000
_cell.length_c   1.000
_cell.angle_alpha   90.00
_cell.angle_beta   90.00
_cell.angle_gamma   90.00
#
_symmetry.space_group_name_H-M   'P 1'
#
loop_
_entity.id
_entity.type
_entity.pdbx_description
1 polymer ?
#
loop_
_entity_poly.entity_id
_entity_poly.type
_entity_poly.pdbx_seq_one_letter_code
_entity_poly.pdbx_strand_id
1 'polypeptide(L)'
;MEEQSGKWIARNVPFTDEYIISNNISKKDTPITKIIVNHLKDMEVYMHRYFPNDIDTQQWICNPFSIEMEEINFLNFKAQEEFAELTSDTTLRLRFSQVPVHEFWIEIKSEYPLLSEMAMNKLLPFCTTYLCESAFSTLTYIKSKYRSTLINVENLLRSAITQIEPRFNYLCKINNHIRHINIV
;
A
#
# COMPACT_ATOMS: atom_id res chain seq x y z
N MET A 1 12.60 -17.22 -16.10
CA MET A 1 13.59 -16.22 -15.66
C MET A 1 12.87 -14.89 -15.56
N GLU A 2 12.08 -14.71 -14.49
CA GLU A 2 11.28 -13.51 -14.29
C GLU A 2 11.16 -13.31 -12.79
N GLU A 3 12.19 -12.69 -12.22
CA GLU A 3 12.42 -12.56 -10.79
C GLU A 3 12.66 -11.08 -10.46
N GLN A 4 11.63 -10.23 -10.59
CA GLN A 4 11.74 -8.81 -10.21
C GLN A 4 10.47 -8.14 -9.67
N SER A 5 9.40 -8.87 -9.33
CA SER A 5 8.15 -8.20 -8.91
C SER A 5 8.09 -7.76 -7.44
N GLY A 6 9.06 -8.12 -6.58
CA GLY A 6 9.00 -7.83 -5.13
C GLY A 6 10.01 -6.82 -4.58
N LYS A 7 11.00 -6.40 -5.38
CA LYS A 7 12.17 -5.65 -4.87
C LYS A 7 11.99 -4.11 -4.77
N TRP A 8 10.82 -3.57 -5.12
CA TRP A 8 10.72 -2.15 -5.48
C TRP A 8 10.33 -1.17 -4.37
N ILE A 9 9.68 -1.60 -3.29
CA ILE A 9 9.02 -0.62 -2.41
C ILE A 9 9.96 -0.05 -1.33
N ALA A 10 11.00 -0.77 -0.90
CA ALA A 10 11.89 -0.30 0.17
C ALA A 10 13.36 -0.07 -0.24
N ARG A 11 13.82 -0.65 -1.35
CA ARG A 11 15.26 -0.61 -1.72
C ARG A 11 15.67 0.64 -2.50
N ASN A 12 14.72 1.51 -2.85
CA ASN A 12 14.91 2.58 -3.85
C ASN A 12 14.62 3.99 -3.34
N VAL A 13 14.58 4.24 -2.02
CA VAL A 13 14.73 5.63 -1.57
C VAL A 13 16.22 5.94 -1.69
N PRO A 14 16.66 6.72 -2.69
CA PRO A 14 18.08 7.01 -2.85
C PRO A 14 18.51 7.78 -1.61
N PHE A 15 19.60 7.34 -0.96
CA PHE A 15 20.23 8.15 0.08
C PHE A 15 20.46 9.54 -0.50
N THR A 16 20.06 10.59 0.23
CA THR A 16 20.04 11.94 -0.35
C THR A 16 21.43 12.38 -0.81
N ASP A 17 22.46 11.88 -0.13
CA ASP A 17 23.87 12.07 -0.50
C ASP A 17 24.21 11.49 -1.88
N GLU A 18 23.74 10.28 -2.20
CA GLU A 18 23.97 9.65 -3.51
C GLU A 18 23.27 10.43 -4.64
N TYR A 19 22.06 10.94 -4.36
CA TYR A 19 21.34 11.82 -5.29
C TYR A 19 22.03 13.19 -5.49
N ILE A 20 22.55 13.78 -4.41
CA ILE A 20 23.29 15.06 -4.44
C ILE A 20 24.59 14.91 -5.24
N ILE A 21 25.28 13.79 -5.08
CA ILE A 21 26.54 13.47 -5.77
C ILE A 21 26.29 13.19 -7.26
N SER A 22 25.36 12.29 -7.58
CA SER A 22 25.04 11.91 -8.97
C SER A 22 24.57 13.10 -9.82
N ASN A 23 23.84 14.04 -9.22
CA ASN A 23 23.35 15.24 -9.92
C ASN A 23 24.30 16.45 -9.84
N ASN A 24 25.51 16.30 -9.25
CA ASN A 24 26.48 17.38 -9.05
C ASN A 24 25.88 18.64 -8.39
N ILE A 25 24.85 18.50 -7.55
CA ILE A 25 24.11 19.63 -6.96
C ILE A 25 25.03 20.45 -6.05
N SER A 26 25.93 19.77 -5.34
CA SER A 26 26.92 20.40 -4.45
C SER A 26 27.96 21.26 -5.18
N LYS A 27 28.20 21.04 -6.49
CA LYS A 27 29.20 21.80 -7.28
C LYS A 27 28.70 23.17 -7.77
N LYS A 28 27.39 23.43 -7.73
CA LYS A 28 26.77 24.67 -8.23
C LYS A 28 26.53 25.68 -7.11
N ASP A 29 27.52 25.87 -6.23
CA ASP A 29 27.43 26.56 -4.94
C ASP A 29 26.69 27.91 -5.02
N THR A 30 25.37 27.85 -4.82
CA THR A 30 24.43 28.96 -4.93
C THR A 30 23.50 28.92 -3.71
N PRO A 31 22.87 30.04 -3.34
CA PRO A 31 21.88 30.06 -2.26
C PRO A 31 20.75 29.04 -2.48
N ILE A 32 20.36 28.81 -3.73
CA ILE A 32 19.32 27.87 -4.12
C ILE A 32 19.76 26.43 -3.89
N THR A 33 21.00 26.04 -4.24
CA THR A 33 21.47 24.68 -4.01
C THR A 33 21.54 24.34 -2.52
N LYS A 34 21.86 25.32 -1.66
CA LYS A 34 21.83 25.14 -0.20
C LYS A 34 20.42 24.87 0.32
N ILE A 35 19.42 25.60 -0.18
CA ILE A 35 18.00 25.37 0.17
C ILE A 35 17.56 23.96 -0.26
N ILE A 36 17.89 23.56 -1.50
CA ILE A 36 17.54 22.24 -2.03
C ILE A 36 18.17 21.14 -1.18
N VAL A 37 19.47 21.25 -0.86
CA VAL A 37 20.17 20.24 -0.05
C VAL A 37 19.58 20.14 1.36
N ASN A 38 19.29 21.26 2.02
CA ASN A 38 18.64 21.24 3.33
C ASN A 38 17.26 20.58 3.27
N HIS A 39 16.46 20.94 2.27
CA HIS A 39 15.13 20.34 2.11
C HIS A 39 15.19 18.82 1.87
N LEU A 40 16.14 18.37 1.04
CA LEU A 40 16.33 16.92 0.82
C LEU A 40 16.71 16.21 2.11
N LYS A 41 17.61 16.78 2.92
CA LYS A 41 17.97 16.22 4.23
C LYS A 41 16.78 16.18 5.20
N ASP A 42 15.98 17.24 5.23
CA ASP A 42 14.76 17.25 6.04
C ASP A 42 13.79 16.16 5.58
N MET A 43 13.58 16.03 4.26
CA MET A 43 12.76 14.97 3.66
C MET A 43 13.27 13.57 4.01
N GLU A 44 14.58 13.35 4.03
CA GLU A 44 15.20 12.10 4.47
C GLU A 44 14.85 11.78 5.92
N VAL A 45 14.97 12.76 6.82
CA VAL A 45 14.61 12.60 8.24
C VAL A 45 13.12 12.26 8.38
N TYR A 46 12.24 12.95 7.64
CA TYR A 46 10.82 12.62 7.64
C TYR A 46 10.57 11.21 7.09
N MET A 47 11.21 10.83 5.98
CA MET A 47 11.07 9.49 5.42
C MET A 47 11.49 8.42 6.42
N HIS A 48 12.62 8.55 7.11
CA HIS A 48 13.06 7.57 8.12
C HIS A 48 12.12 7.50 9.33
N ARG A 49 11.41 8.60 9.64
CA ARG A 49 10.37 8.61 10.68
C ARG A 49 9.14 7.79 10.29
N TYR A 50 8.79 7.78 9.01
CA TYR A 50 7.61 7.09 8.48
C TYR A 50 7.91 5.68 7.94
N PHE A 51 9.13 5.46 7.48
CA PHE A 51 9.69 4.24 6.92
C PHE A 51 11.00 3.95 7.65
N PRO A 52 10.97 3.42 8.89
CA PRO A 52 12.19 3.00 9.56
C PRO A 52 12.93 1.99 8.67
N ASN A 53 14.27 2.05 8.65
CA ASN A 53 15.15 1.11 7.93
C ASN A 53 15.17 -0.28 8.57
N ASP A 54 13.98 -0.83 8.79
CA ASP A 54 13.68 -2.16 9.33
C ASP A 54 13.62 -3.20 8.19
N ILE A 55 14.21 -2.91 7.04
CA ILE A 55 14.16 -3.79 5.86
C ILE A 55 14.75 -5.16 6.20
N ASP A 56 15.84 -5.17 6.98
CA ASP A 56 16.50 -6.39 7.44
C ASP A 56 15.64 -7.14 8.48
N THR A 57 14.88 -6.44 9.33
CA THR A 57 14.02 -7.07 10.35
C THR A 57 12.69 -7.58 9.78
N GLN A 58 12.35 -7.22 8.55
CA GLN A 58 11.11 -7.61 7.86
C GLN A 58 11.33 -8.64 6.77
N GLN A 59 12.52 -9.24 6.70
CA GLN A 59 12.85 -10.23 5.68
C GLN A 59 11.98 -11.49 5.76
N TRP A 60 11.46 -11.82 6.95
CA TRP A 60 10.47 -12.88 7.17
C TRP A 60 9.12 -12.61 6.49
N ILE A 61 8.78 -11.35 6.20
CA ILE A 61 7.56 -10.98 5.46
C ILE A 61 7.77 -11.17 3.96
N CYS A 62 8.96 -10.78 3.47
CA CYS A 62 9.29 -10.78 2.05
C CYS A 62 9.79 -12.12 1.54
N ASN A 63 10.40 -12.95 2.40
CA ASN A 63 10.94 -14.27 2.07
C ASN A 63 10.81 -15.25 3.26
N PRO A 64 9.58 -15.53 3.76
CA PRO A 64 9.38 -16.35 4.97
C PRO A 64 10.07 -17.72 4.90
N PHE A 65 10.13 -18.34 3.73
CA PHE A 65 10.71 -19.68 3.53
C PHE A 65 12.25 -19.71 3.43
N SER A 66 12.93 -18.58 3.65
CA SER A 66 14.39 -18.48 3.62
C SER A 66 14.97 -17.90 4.91
N ILE A 67 14.15 -17.83 5.96
CA ILE A 67 14.50 -17.25 7.25
C ILE A 67 14.59 -18.36 8.28
N GLU A 68 15.64 -18.30 9.11
CA GLU A 68 15.86 -19.22 10.22
C GLU A 68 15.01 -18.81 11.44
N MET A 69 14.67 -19.76 12.31
CA MET A 69 13.83 -19.47 13.48
C MET A 69 14.49 -18.48 14.45
N GLU A 70 15.82 -18.47 14.48
CA GLU A 70 16.62 -17.56 15.29
C GLU A 70 16.44 -16.09 14.89
N GLU A 71 16.16 -15.84 13.60
CA GLU A 71 15.97 -14.50 13.06
C GLU A 71 14.60 -13.90 13.44
N ILE A 72 13.63 -14.74 13.80
CA ILE A 72 12.28 -14.29 14.20
C ILE A 72 12.05 -14.28 15.71
N ASN A 73 13.10 -14.39 16.52
CA ASN A 73 13.03 -14.41 17.99
C ASN A 73 12.36 -13.15 18.59
N PHE A 74 12.30 -12.05 17.84
CA PHE A 74 11.61 -10.83 18.26
C PHE A 74 10.08 -10.93 18.16
N LEU A 75 9.55 -11.92 17.43
CA LEU A 75 8.12 -12.21 17.39
C LEU A 75 7.68 -12.91 18.68
N ASN A 76 6.39 -12.81 19.01
CA ASN A 76 5.85 -13.53 20.17
C ASN A 76 5.79 -15.05 19.89
N PHE A 77 5.71 -15.86 20.96
CA PHE A 77 5.74 -17.33 20.85
C PHE A 77 4.66 -17.89 19.91
N LYS A 78 3.45 -17.32 19.93
CA LYS A 78 2.36 -17.78 19.06
C LYS A 78 2.64 -17.47 17.58
N ALA A 79 3.25 -16.33 17.28
CA ALA A 79 3.69 -15.99 15.93
C ALA A 79 4.79 -16.92 15.44
N GLN A 80 5.71 -17.29 16.33
CA GLN A 80 6.79 -18.23 16.02
C GLN A 80 6.23 -19.63 15.72
N GLU A 81 5.21 -20.08 16.45
CA GLU A 81 4.50 -21.34 16.19
C GLU A 81 3.82 -21.31 14.80
N GLU A 82 3.02 -20.27 14.51
CA GLU A 82 2.40 -20.07 13.21
C GLU A 82 3.45 -20.02 12.08
N PHE A 83 4.60 -19.38 12.33
CA PHE A 83 5.69 -19.30 11.35
C PHE A 83 6.38 -20.64 11.10
N ALA A 84 6.60 -21.45 12.15
CA ALA A 84 7.18 -22.77 12.03
C ALA A 84 6.28 -23.71 11.22
N GLU A 85 4.97 -23.67 11.47
CA GLU A 85 3.98 -24.40 10.68
C GLU A 85 3.98 -23.94 9.23
N LEU A 86 3.89 -22.62 8.99
CA LEU A 86 3.90 -22.02 7.66
C LEU A 86 5.13 -22.45 6.84
N THR A 87 6.33 -22.34 7.42
CA THR A 87 7.59 -22.62 6.70
C THR A 87 7.82 -24.10 6.43
N SER A 88 7.17 -24.98 7.19
CA SER A 88 7.18 -26.42 6.95
C SER A 88 6.27 -26.85 5.77
N ASP A 89 5.33 -26.01 5.35
CA ASP A 89 4.38 -26.31 4.29
C ASP A 89 4.95 -26.02 2.90
N THR A 90 5.25 -27.09 2.17
CA THR A 90 5.75 -27.02 0.78
C THR A 90 4.74 -26.48 -0.23
N THR A 91 3.44 -26.66 0.02
CA THR A 91 2.37 -26.14 -0.85
C THR A 91 2.25 -24.64 -0.71
N LEU A 92 2.32 -24.12 0.52
CA LEU A 92 2.36 -22.68 0.78
C LEU A 92 3.63 -22.04 0.24
N ARG A 93 4.77 -22.74 0.30
CA ARG A 93 6.01 -22.28 -0.36
C ARG A 93 5.86 -22.11 -1.86
N LEU A 94 5.24 -23.09 -2.53
CA LEU A 94 4.95 -22.99 -3.95
C LEU A 94 3.97 -21.86 -4.23
N ARG A 95 2.91 -21.73 -3.42
CA ARG A 95 1.92 -20.67 -3.57
C ARG A 95 2.53 -19.28 -3.44
N PHE A 96 3.41 -19.08 -2.46
CA PHE A 96 4.16 -17.83 -2.26
C PHE A 96 4.93 -17.39 -3.51
N SER A 97 5.50 -18.33 -4.27
CA SER A 97 6.22 -18.02 -5.51
C SER A 97 5.33 -17.58 -6.67
N GLN A 98 4.02 -17.81 -6.58
CA GLN A 98 3.05 -17.57 -7.65
C GLN A 98 2.28 -16.27 -7.51
N VAL A 99 2.17 -15.73 -6.29
CA VAL A 99 1.38 -14.54 -5.98
C VAL A 99 2.23 -13.40 -5.42
N PRO A 100 1.79 -12.14 -5.56
CA PRO A 100 2.40 -11.03 -4.84
C PRO A 100 2.39 -11.24 -3.32
N VAL A 101 3.41 -10.72 -2.63
CA VAL A 101 3.60 -10.88 -1.18
C VAL A 101 2.35 -10.48 -0.38
N HIS A 102 1.75 -9.33 -0.69
CA HIS A 102 0.55 -8.87 0.03
C HIS A 102 -0.67 -9.77 -0.20
N GLU A 103 -0.81 -10.36 -1.38
CA GLU A 103 -1.91 -11.27 -1.70
C GLU A 103 -1.74 -12.59 -0.94
N PHE A 104 -0.51 -13.12 -0.88
CA PHE A 104 -0.20 -14.29 -0.08
C PHE A 104 -0.62 -14.14 1.39
N TRP A 105 -0.20 -13.06 2.05
CA TRP A 105 -0.53 -12.82 3.45
C TRP A 105 -2.04 -12.59 3.68
N ILE A 106 -2.78 -12.14 2.66
CA ILE A 106 -4.24 -12.06 2.72
C ILE A 106 -4.86 -13.46 2.61
N GLU A 107 -4.40 -14.28 1.68
CA GLU A 107 -4.92 -15.63 1.43
C GLU A 107 -4.81 -16.53 2.66
N ILE A 108 -3.66 -16.51 3.32
CA ILE A 108 -3.39 -17.41 4.46
C ILE A 108 -3.92 -16.89 5.80
N LYS A 109 -4.56 -15.72 5.82
CA LYS A 109 -5.01 -15.04 7.04
C LYS A 109 -6.00 -15.85 7.88
N SER A 110 -6.81 -16.70 7.27
CA SER A 110 -7.74 -17.56 8.02
C SER A 110 -7.01 -18.65 8.82
N GLU A 111 -5.86 -19.11 8.32
CA GLU A 111 -5.08 -20.20 8.90
C GLU A 111 -4.00 -19.68 9.84
N TYR A 112 -3.33 -18.58 9.47
CA TYR A 112 -2.26 -17.92 10.24
C TYR A 112 -2.62 -16.47 10.57
N PRO A 113 -3.67 -16.23 11.37
CA PRO A 113 -4.25 -14.91 11.55
C PRO A 113 -3.29 -13.91 12.20
N LEU A 114 -2.50 -14.34 13.18
CA LEU A 114 -1.63 -13.45 13.92
C LEU A 114 -0.41 -13.06 13.08
N LEU A 115 0.21 -14.04 12.42
CA LEU A 115 1.34 -13.82 11.53
C LEU A 115 0.96 -12.95 10.33
N SER A 116 -0.19 -13.24 9.73
CA SER A 116 -0.72 -12.47 8.58
C SER A 116 -1.06 -11.03 8.96
N GLU A 117 -1.66 -10.81 10.13
CA GLU A 117 -1.93 -9.46 10.62
C GLU A 117 -0.64 -8.65 10.82
N MET A 118 0.39 -9.26 11.41
CA MET A 118 1.69 -8.62 11.59
C MET A 118 2.34 -8.26 10.25
N ALA A 119 2.30 -9.17 9.27
CA ALA A 119 2.81 -8.93 7.93
C ALA A 119 2.06 -7.78 7.22
N MET A 120 0.73 -7.81 7.25
CA MET A 120 -0.12 -6.82 6.60
C MET A 120 0.04 -5.41 7.19
N ASN A 121 0.23 -5.29 8.50
CA ASN A 121 0.48 -4.02 9.17
C ASN A 121 1.79 -3.36 8.71
N LYS A 122 2.79 -4.15 8.30
CA LYS A 122 4.05 -3.64 7.76
C LYS A 122 3.98 -3.38 6.26
N LEU A 123 3.23 -4.18 5.51
CA LEU A 123 3.07 -4.03 4.05
C LEU A 123 2.16 -2.86 3.65
N LEU A 124 1.20 -2.47 4.51
CA LEU A 124 0.20 -1.45 4.20
C LEU A 124 0.23 -0.25 5.17
N PRO A 125 1.38 0.44 5.36
CA PRO A 125 1.50 1.47 6.39
C PRO A 125 0.62 2.71 6.16
N PHE A 126 0.26 3.02 4.91
CA PHE A 126 -0.47 4.25 4.55
C PHE A 126 -1.80 4.01 3.84
N CYS A 127 -2.29 2.77 3.76
CA CYS A 127 -3.48 2.50 2.95
C CYS A 127 -4.72 3.25 3.45
N THR A 128 -4.89 3.37 4.77
CA THR A 128 -6.04 4.10 5.34
C THR A 128 -5.88 5.62 5.18
N THR A 129 -4.69 6.18 5.41
CA THR A 129 -4.42 7.62 5.25
C THR A 129 -4.56 8.05 3.80
N TYR A 130 -3.95 7.33 2.86
CA TYR A 130 -4.07 7.61 1.43
C TYR A 130 -5.52 7.54 0.95
N LEU A 131 -6.27 6.51 1.37
CA LEU A 131 -7.68 6.40 1.02
C LEU A 131 -8.50 7.55 1.62
N CYS A 132 -8.21 7.97 2.86
CA CYS A 132 -8.85 9.13 3.47
C CYS A 132 -8.51 10.43 2.72
N GLU A 133 -7.25 10.69 2.39
CA GLU A 133 -6.82 11.88 1.65
C GLU A 133 -7.41 11.91 0.24
N SER A 134 -7.42 10.76 -0.45
CA SER A 134 -8.08 10.59 -1.74
C SER A 134 -9.59 10.84 -1.64
N ALA A 135 -10.23 10.33 -0.58
CA ALA A 135 -11.64 10.58 -0.31
C ALA A 135 -11.93 12.06 -0.06
N PHE A 136 -11.12 12.74 0.76
CA PHE A 136 -11.27 14.18 1.02
C PHE A 136 -11.04 15.03 -0.22
N SER A 137 -10.03 14.68 -1.03
CA SER A 137 -9.74 15.35 -2.30
C SER A 137 -10.92 15.19 -3.27
N THR A 138 -11.44 13.97 -3.39
CA THR A 138 -12.61 13.65 -4.22
C THR A 138 -13.86 14.38 -3.74
N LEU A 139 -14.09 14.42 -2.43
CA LEU A 139 -15.19 15.16 -1.82
C LEU A 139 -15.10 16.65 -2.13
N THR A 140 -13.90 17.23 -2.01
CA THR A 140 -13.64 18.64 -2.32
C THR A 140 -13.93 18.95 -3.79
N TYR A 141 -13.51 18.06 -4.69
CA TYR A 141 -13.81 18.15 -6.12
C TYR A 141 -15.32 18.12 -6.39
N ILE A 142 -16.03 17.12 -5.85
CA ILE A 142 -17.48 16.96 -6.03
C ILE A 142 -18.22 18.20 -5.53
N LYS A 143 -17.90 18.68 -4.33
CA LYS A 143 -18.54 19.85 -3.71
C LYS A 143 -18.26 21.14 -4.47
N SER A 144 -17.09 21.27 -5.09
CA SER A 144 -16.73 22.45 -5.86
C SER A 144 -17.39 22.44 -7.24
N LYS A 145 -17.31 21.32 -7.96
CA LYS A 145 -17.79 21.20 -9.35
C LYS A 145 -19.31 21.12 -9.47
N TYR A 146 -19.97 20.39 -8.57
CA TYR A 146 -21.41 20.14 -8.65
C TYR A 146 -22.21 20.94 -7.61
N ARG A 147 -21.61 21.99 -7.01
CA ARG A 147 -22.16 22.73 -5.86
C ARG A 147 -23.65 23.10 -5.99
N SER A 148 -24.08 23.55 -7.16
CA SER A 148 -25.45 24.01 -7.43
C SER A 148 -26.43 22.88 -7.74
N THR A 149 -25.94 21.70 -8.10
CA THR A 149 -26.76 20.54 -8.53
C THR A 149 -26.56 19.32 -7.63
N LEU A 150 -25.83 19.46 -6.52
CA LEU A 150 -25.46 18.36 -5.64
C LEU A 150 -26.64 17.98 -4.76
N ILE A 151 -27.35 16.91 -5.13
CA ILE A 151 -28.50 16.39 -4.38
C ILE A 151 -28.03 15.44 -3.25
N ASN A 152 -27.04 14.59 -3.54
CA ASN A 152 -26.50 13.65 -2.56
C ASN A 152 -25.00 13.45 -2.77
N VAL A 153 -24.20 13.94 -1.81
CA VAL A 153 -22.75 13.87 -1.86
C VAL A 153 -22.21 12.48 -1.55
N GLU A 154 -22.88 11.73 -0.67
CA GLU A 154 -22.46 10.41 -0.22
C GLU A 154 -22.48 9.41 -1.38
N ASN A 155 -23.57 9.38 -2.16
CA ASN A 155 -23.70 8.47 -3.30
C ASN A 155 -22.63 8.70 -4.37
N LEU A 156 -22.34 9.97 -4.69
CA LEU A 156 -21.31 10.34 -5.66
C LEU A 156 -19.92 10.01 -5.14
N LEU A 157 -19.66 10.32 -3.88
CA LEU A 157 -18.38 10.03 -3.24
C LEU A 157 -18.12 8.51 -3.20
N ARG A 158 -19.13 7.73 -2.83
CA ARG A 158 -19.05 6.26 -2.80
C ARG A 158 -18.76 5.69 -4.19
N SER A 159 -19.41 6.21 -5.24
CA SER A 159 -19.16 5.80 -6.62
C SER A 159 -17.78 6.21 -7.12
N ALA A 160 -17.22 7.32 -6.65
CA ALA A 160 -15.95 7.85 -7.13
C ALA A 160 -14.72 7.18 -6.46
N ILE A 161 -14.88 6.71 -5.21
CA ILE A 161 -13.78 6.09 -4.45
C ILE A 161 -13.78 4.57 -4.58
N THR A 162 -14.93 3.96 -4.87
CA THR A 162 -15.02 2.50 -4.92
C THR A 162 -14.20 1.90 -6.08
N GLN A 163 -13.47 0.83 -5.80
CA GLN A 163 -12.85 -0.03 -6.82
C GLN A 163 -13.83 -1.09 -7.35
N ILE A 164 -15.05 -1.14 -6.81
CA ILE A 164 -16.07 -2.08 -7.26
C ILE A 164 -16.67 -1.56 -8.56
N GLU A 165 -16.60 -2.39 -9.60
CA GLU A 165 -17.16 -2.04 -10.90
C GLU A 165 -18.69 -1.87 -10.80
N PRO A 166 -19.25 -0.70 -11.17
CA PRO A 166 -20.69 -0.49 -11.14
C PRO A 166 -21.40 -1.42 -12.11
N ARG A 167 -22.48 -2.07 -11.67
CA ARG A 167 -23.31 -2.93 -12.54
C ARG A 167 -24.19 -2.08 -13.45
N PHE A 168 -23.60 -1.34 -14.39
CA PHE A 168 -24.31 -0.42 -15.29
C PHE A 168 -25.46 -1.08 -16.05
N ASN A 169 -25.27 -2.30 -16.53
CA ASN A 169 -26.31 -3.06 -17.23
C ASN A 169 -27.57 -3.29 -16.39
N TYR A 170 -27.42 -3.51 -15.09
CA TYR A 170 -28.54 -3.68 -14.17
C TYR A 170 -29.23 -2.35 -13.89
N LEU A 171 -28.46 -1.29 -13.65
CA LEU A 171 -28.96 0.05 -13.37
C LEU A 171 -29.76 0.63 -14.55
N CYS A 172 -29.26 0.44 -15.78
CA CYS A 172 -29.95 0.89 -17.00
C CYS A 172 -31.31 0.20 -17.20
N LYS A 173 -31.43 -1.10 -16.85
CA LYS A 173 -32.69 -1.83 -16.94
C LYS A 173 -33.74 -1.32 -15.95
N ILE A 174 -33.35 -1.04 -14.71
CA ILE A 174 -34.26 -0.48 -13.69
C ILE A 174 -34.77 0.89 -14.10
N ASN A 175 -33.88 1.77 -14.59
CA ASN A 175 -34.25 3.13 -14.91
C ASN A 175 -35.21 3.22 -16.12
N ASN A 176 -35.07 2.29 -17.08
CA ASN A 176 -36.03 2.17 -18.18
C ASN A 176 -37.40 1.69 -17.68
N HIS A 177 -37.46 0.74 -16.75
CA HIS A 177 -38.74 0.31 -16.14
C HIS A 177 -39.45 1.44 -15.37
N ILE A 178 -38.71 2.26 -14.62
CA ILE A 178 -39.29 3.39 -13.86
C ILE A 178 -39.82 4.48 -14.79
N ARG A 179 -39.14 4.73 -15.92
CA ARG A 179 -39.63 5.67 -16.94
C ARG A 179 -40.91 5.20 -17.63
N HIS A 180 -41.13 3.89 -17.77
CA HIS A 180 -42.38 3.35 -18.31
C HIS A 180 -43.54 3.39 -17.30
N ILE A 181 -43.27 3.38 -16.00
CA ILE A 181 -44.30 3.47 -14.95
C ILE A 181 -44.80 4.92 -14.74
N ASN A 182 -43.95 5.92 -14.98
CA ASN A 182 -44.30 7.34 -14.79
C ASN A 182 -44.87 8.05 -16.04
N ILE A 183 -45.28 7.30 -17.08
CA ILE A 183 -45.89 7.84 -18.32
C ILE A 183 -47.37 7.38 -18.48
N VAL A 184 -48.01 6.90 -17.42
CA VAL A 184 -49.47 6.64 -17.40
C VAL A 184 -50.14 7.49 -16.35
#